data_AF-A0A4Q5V237-F1
#
_entry.id   AF-A0A4Q5V237-F1
#
_cell.length_a   1.000
_cell.length_b   1.000
_cell.length_c   1.000
_cell.angle_alpha   90.00
_cell.angle_beta   90.00
_cell.angle_gamma   90.00
#
_symmetry.space_group_name_H-M   'P 1'
#
loop_
_entity.id
_entity.type
_entity.pdbx_description
1 polymer ?
#
loop_
_entity_poly.entity_id
_entity_poly.type
_entity_poly.pdbx_seq_one_letter_code
_entity_poly.pdbx_strand_id
1 'polypeptide(L)'
;MKKNLFFFAAACLCVASSFAQTPDRYTVSGGVLGAANYSKFRLKEDIPGTDTKFKWGYAPGVFVTFPLGNVLSLEAQAQYSRVGTKFEAGNTTTYDQELTYLSVPLFF
;
A
#
# COMPACT_ATOMS: atom_id res chain seq x y z
N MET A 1 -28.56 -7.68 2.77
CA MET A 1 -27.21 -7.04 2.79
C MET A 1 -26.39 -7.32 1.53
N LYS A 2 -26.26 -8.57 1.05
CA LYS A 2 -25.43 -8.91 -0.13
C LYS A 2 -25.88 -8.25 -1.47
N LYS A 3 -27.20 -8.15 -1.73
CA LYS A 3 -27.73 -7.47 -2.95
C LYS A 3 -27.42 -5.97 -2.96
N ASN A 4 -27.54 -5.30 -1.83
CA ASN A 4 -27.27 -3.85 -1.72
C ASN A 4 -25.78 -3.54 -1.91
N LEU A 5 -24.89 -4.42 -1.44
CA LEU A 5 -23.45 -4.31 -1.67
C LEU A 5 -23.10 -4.46 -3.17
N PHE A 6 -23.77 -5.38 -3.87
CA PHE A 6 -23.59 -5.56 -5.31
C PHE A 6 -24.04 -4.33 -6.10
N PHE A 7 -25.19 -3.75 -5.77
CA PHE A 7 -25.67 -2.51 -6.41
C PHE A 7 -24.75 -1.32 -6.15
N PHE A 8 -24.18 -1.22 -4.94
CA PHE A 8 -23.22 -0.18 -4.60
C PHE A 8 -21.91 -0.33 -5.39
N ALA A 9 -21.37 -1.54 -5.49
CA ALA A 9 -20.18 -1.82 -6.29
C ALA A 9 -20.41 -1.54 -7.78
N ALA A 10 -21.57 -1.93 -8.32
CA ALA A 10 -21.94 -1.65 -9.71
C ALA A 10 -22.07 -0.13 -9.98
N ALA A 11 -22.64 0.63 -9.05
CA ALA A 11 -22.74 2.08 -9.16
C ALA A 11 -21.35 2.76 -9.17
N CYS A 12 -20.42 2.32 -8.31
CA CYS A 12 -19.05 2.83 -8.30
C CYS A 12 -18.32 2.57 -9.64
N LEU A 13 -18.53 1.40 -10.25
CA LEU A 13 -17.91 1.05 -11.54
C LEU A 13 -18.44 1.90 -12.70
N CYS A 14 -19.75 2.19 -12.74
CA CYS A 14 -20.36 3.05 -13.78
C CYS A 14 -19.91 4.52 -13.68
N VAL A 15 -19.68 5.01 -12.45
CA VAL A 15 -19.16 6.37 -12.25
C VAL A 15 -17.70 6.45 -12.69
N ALA A 16 -16.88 5.45 -12.36
CA ALA A 16 -15.47 5.40 -12.76
C ALA A 16 -15.27 5.39 -14.29
N SER A 17 -16.14 4.70 -15.04
CA SER A 17 -16.04 4.64 -16.51
C SER A 17 -16.41 5.95 -17.20
N SER A 18 -17.21 6.80 -16.57
CA SER A 18 -17.60 8.11 -17.12
C SER A 18 -16.45 9.13 -17.05
N PHE A 19 -15.55 9.01 -16.07
CA PHE A 19 -14.35 9.85 -15.94
C PHE A 19 -13.18 9.39 -16.82
N ALA A 20 -13.25 8.19 -17.40
CA ALA A 20 -12.20 7.63 -18.26
C ALA A 20 -12.27 8.11 -19.73
N GLN A 21 -13.33 8.82 -20.15
CA GLN A 21 -13.60 9.16 -21.55
C GLN A 21 -13.09 10.54 -22.00
N THR A 22 -11.89 10.96 -21.60
CA THR A 22 -11.25 12.17 -22.17
C THR A 22 -10.10 11.79 -23.12
N PRO A 23 -10.05 12.36 -24.35
CA PRO A 23 -9.07 11.98 -25.35
C PRO A 23 -7.67 12.53 -25.01
N ASP A 24 -6.67 11.66 -25.12
CA ASP A 24 -5.23 11.89 -25.29
C ASP A 24 -4.68 13.30 -24.99
N ARG A 25 -4.57 13.62 -23.70
CA ARG A 25 -3.59 14.62 -23.25
C ARG A 25 -2.74 14.02 -22.15
N TYR A 26 -1.41 14.18 -22.30
CA TYR A 26 -0.43 14.03 -21.23
C TYR A 26 -0.73 15.06 -20.15
N THR A 27 -1.68 14.74 -19.29
CA THR A 27 -2.12 15.58 -18.20
C THR A 27 -1.70 14.96 -16.87
N VAL A 28 -1.46 15.83 -15.90
CA VAL A 28 -1.28 15.40 -14.51
C VAL A 28 -2.53 14.64 -14.08
N SER A 29 -2.33 13.44 -13.55
CA SER A 29 -3.40 12.59 -13.02
C SER A 29 -3.07 12.21 -11.57
N GLY A 30 -4.06 11.72 -10.84
CA GLY A 30 -3.85 11.30 -9.47
C GLY A 30 -5.04 10.52 -8.95
N GLY A 31 -4.85 9.89 -7.81
CA GLY A 31 -5.88 9.02 -7.23
C GLY A 31 -5.53 8.52 -5.85
N VAL A 32 -6.38 7.63 -5.35
CA VAL A 32 -6.12 6.85 -4.14
C VAL A 32 -5.45 5.53 -4.52
N LEU A 33 -4.57 5.04 -3.66
CA LEU A 33 -3.94 3.74 -3.80
C LEU A 33 -4.12 2.93 -2.51
N GLY A 34 -4.23 1.60 -2.67
CA GLY A 34 -4.20 0.65 -1.57
C GLY A 34 -3.09 -0.35 -1.81
N ALA A 35 -2.13 -0.43 -0.90
CA ALA A 35 -1.04 -1.40 -0.97
C ALA A 35 -1.05 -2.33 0.25
N ALA A 36 -0.51 -3.53 0.06
CA ALA A 36 -0.20 -4.48 1.11
C ALA A 36 1.30 -4.77 1.07
N ASN A 37 1.90 -5.02 2.23
CA ASN A 37 3.31 -5.38 2.34
C ASN A 37 3.49 -6.66 3.14
N TYR A 38 4.58 -7.38 2.88
CA TYR A 38 4.98 -8.56 3.63
C TYR A 38 6.42 -8.34 4.11
N SER A 39 6.58 -8.06 5.40
CA SER A 39 7.83 -7.54 5.97
C SER A 39 8.29 -8.35 7.19
N LYS A 40 9.58 -8.28 7.48
CA LYS A 40 10.23 -8.85 8.66
C LYS A 40 11.38 -7.91 9.05
N PHE A 41 11.51 -7.60 10.34
CA PHE A 41 12.66 -6.85 10.83
C PHE A 41 13.82 -7.80 11.08
N ARG A 42 15.01 -7.39 10.63
CA ARG A 42 16.23 -8.15 10.85
C ARG A 42 16.78 -7.82 12.23
N LEU A 43 17.02 -8.87 13.03
CA LEU A 43 17.79 -8.73 14.27
C LEU A 43 19.26 -8.52 13.91
N LYS A 44 19.94 -7.61 14.62
CA LYS A 44 21.37 -7.36 14.42
C LYS A 44 22.21 -8.55 14.88
N GLU A 45 21.78 -9.21 15.95
CA GLU A 45 22.41 -10.37 16.56
C GLU A 45 21.37 -11.47 16.73
N ASP A 46 21.77 -12.72 16.51
CA ASP A 46 20.91 -13.89 16.74
C ASP A 46 20.81 -14.13 18.24
N ILE A 47 19.64 -13.86 18.81
CA ILE A 47 19.37 -14.12 20.23
C ILE A 47 18.85 -15.56 20.35
N PRO A 48 19.53 -16.46 21.10
CA PRO A 48 19.10 -17.84 21.26
C PRO A 48 17.66 -17.96 21.77
N GLY A 49 16.87 -18.83 21.15
CA GLY A 49 15.47 -19.04 21.52
C GLY A 49 14.53 -17.92 21.05
N THR A 50 14.98 -17.06 20.12
CA THR A 50 14.12 -16.07 19.47
C THR A 50 14.00 -16.32 17.98
N ASP A 51 12.80 -16.13 17.43
CA ASP A 51 12.54 -16.19 16.00
C ASP A 51 11.79 -14.95 15.53
N THR A 52 12.12 -14.48 14.33
CA THR A 52 11.43 -13.37 13.67
C THR A 52 10.72 -13.87 12.43
N LYS A 53 9.40 -13.74 12.42
CA LYS A 53 8.53 -14.15 11.32
C LYS A 53 8.01 -12.95 10.55
N PHE A 54 7.74 -13.20 9.27
CA PHE A 54 7.13 -12.20 8.42
C PHE A 54 5.71 -11.87 8.87
N LYS A 55 5.31 -10.63 8.61
CA LYS A 55 3.99 -10.09 8.94
C LYS A 55 3.44 -9.32 7.76
N TRP A 56 2.14 -9.49 7.53
CA TRP A 56 1.39 -8.68 6.58
C TRP A 56 1.09 -7.30 7.16
N GLY A 57 1.29 -6.29 6.34
CA GLY A 57 0.96 -4.90 6.62
C GLY A 57 0.20 -4.27 5.46
N TYR A 58 -0.23 -3.04 5.65
CA TYR A 58 -0.99 -2.27 4.67
C TYR A 58 -0.43 -0.86 4.53
N ALA A 59 -0.67 -0.24 3.38
CA ALA A 59 -0.26 1.12 3.07
C ALA A 59 -1.27 1.78 2.11
N PRO A 60 -2.42 2.27 2.61
CA PRO A 60 -3.28 3.14 1.82
C PRO A 60 -2.62 4.51 1.63
N GLY A 61 -2.92 5.15 0.51
CA GLY A 61 -2.32 6.42 0.19
C GLY A 61 -2.99 7.13 -0.98
N VAL A 62 -2.31 8.17 -1.43
CA VAL A 62 -2.64 8.93 -2.64
C VAL A 62 -1.42 9.03 -3.53
N PHE A 63 -1.64 9.22 -4.82
CA PHE A 63 -0.58 9.43 -5.80
C PHE A 63 -0.94 10.55 -6.76
N VAL A 64 0.09 11.15 -7.34
CA VAL A 64 0.01 12.08 -8.46
C VAL A 64 1.05 11.70 -9.49
N THR A 65 0.63 11.53 -10.73
CA THR A 65 1.46 11.15 -11.88
C THR A 65 1.62 12.36 -12.82
N PHE A 66 2.87 12.68 -13.15
CA PHE A 66 3.30 13.71 -14.07
C PHE A 66 3.89 13.06 -15.33
N PRO A 67 3.19 13.09 -16.48
CA PRO A 67 3.74 12.53 -17.71
C PRO A 67 4.90 13.37 -18.23
N LEU A 68 6.02 12.73 -18.56
CA LEU A 68 7.18 13.35 -19.21
C LEU A 68 7.14 13.20 -20.75
N GLY A 69 6.18 12.43 -21.25
CA GLY A 69 5.96 12.12 -22.65
C GLY A 69 5.14 10.85 -22.78
N ASN A 70 5.28 10.16 -23.91
CA ASN A 70 4.41 9.04 -24.27
C ASN A 70 4.72 7.72 -23.55
N VAL A 71 5.93 7.60 -22.99
CA VAL A 71 6.49 6.34 -22.50
C VAL A 71 6.91 6.43 -21.03
N LEU A 72 7.12 7.65 -20.51
CA LEU A 72 7.68 7.89 -19.18
C LEU A 72 6.83 8.90 -18.41
N SER A 73 6.70 8.65 -17.11
CA SER A 73 6.04 9.53 -16.15
C SER A 73 6.77 9.49 -14.82
N LEU A 74 6.78 10.61 -14.11
CA LEU A 74 7.14 10.66 -12.70
C LEU A 74 5.87 10.48 -11.89
N GLU A 75 5.93 9.71 -10.82
CA GLU A 75 4.80 9.67 -9.90
C GLU A 75 5.28 9.84 -8.46
N ALA A 76 4.62 10.77 -7.78
CA ALA A 76 4.81 11.08 -6.39
C ALA A 76 3.70 10.40 -5.59
N GLN A 77 4.05 9.75 -4.49
CA GLN A 77 3.09 9.06 -3.64
C GLN A 77 3.18 9.54 -2.20
N ALA A 78 2.07 9.46 -1.47
CA ALA A 78 2.04 9.63 -0.03
C ALA A 78 1.19 8.50 0.58
N GLN A 79 1.80 7.69 1.43
CA GLN A 79 1.18 6.47 1.97
C GLN A 79 1.29 6.41 3.49
N TYR A 80 0.22 6.03 4.17
CA TYR A 80 0.26 5.69 5.59
C TYR A 80 0.61 4.21 5.73
N SER A 81 1.90 3.91 5.94
CA SER A 81 2.43 2.56 5.90
C SER A 81 2.52 1.96 7.30
N ARG A 82 2.03 0.72 7.43
CA ARG A 82 2.28 -0.14 8.59
C ARG A 82 3.08 -1.36 8.13
N VAL A 83 4.27 -1.52 8.69
CA VAL A 83 5.17 -2.65 8.48
C VAL A 83 5.50 -3.29 9.82
N GLY A 84 5.90 -4.56 9.85
CA GLY A 84 6.18 -5.19 11.13
C GLY A 84 6.78 -6.58 11.03
N THR A 85 7.00 -7.19 12.19
CA THR A 85 7.44 -8.58 12.34
C THR A 85 6.73 -9.19 13.54
N LYS A 86 6.55 -10.51 13.48
CA LYS A 86 6.17 -11.29 14.66
C LYS A 86 7.45 -11.80 15.30
N PHE A 87 7.65 -11.47 16.57
CA PHE A 87 8.80 -11.88 17.35
C PHE A 87 8.35 -12.97 18.32
N GLU A 88 8.96 -14.15 18.26
CA GLU A 88 8.68 -15.25 19.18
C GLU A 88 9.82 -15.38 20.17
N ALA A 89 9.51 -15.35 21.46
CA ALA A 89 10.45 -15.60 22.55
C ALA A 89 10.13 -16.94 23.22
N GLY A 90 11.12 -17.83 23.28
CA GLY A 90 11.02 -19.12 23.98
C GLY A 90 9.91 -20.04 23.44
N ASN A 91 9.62 -19.98 22.13
CA ASN A 91 8.58 -20.76 21.42
C ASN A 91 7.16 -20.68 22.00
N THR A 92 6.89 -19.77 22.95
CA THR A 92 5.61 -19.74 23.68
C THR A 92 4.97 -18.36 23.69
N THR A 93 5.76 -17.29 23.56
CA THR A 93 5.24 -15.91 23.57
C THR A 93 5.51 -15.22 22.25
N THR A 94 4.44 -14.79 21.57
CA THR A 94 4.50 -14.01 20.33
C THR A 94 4.25 -12.54 20.64
N TYR A 95 5.16 -11.68 20.20
CA TYR A 95 5.07 -10.25 20.27
C TYR A 95 4.92 -9.66 18.87
N ASP A 96 4.01 -8.72 18.72
CA ASP A 96 3.84 -7.98 17.47
C ASP A 96 4.67 -6.70 17.54
N GLN A 97 5.72 -6.62 16.72
CA GLN A 97 6.50 -5.41 16.56
C GLN A 97 6.07 -4.72 15.26
N GLU A 98 5.51 -3.52 15.37
CA GLU A 98 5.01 -2.75 14.24
C GLU A 98 5.64 -1.35 14.21
N LEU A 99 5.97 -0.90 13.01
CA LEU A 99 6.34 0.48 12.73
C LEU A 99 5.29 1.07 11.80
N THR A 100 4.67 2.16 12.24
CA THR A 100 3.68 2.88 11.44
C THR A 100 4.21 4.28 11.14
N TYR A 101 4.22 4.67 9.87
CA TYR A 101 4.85 5.91 9.41
C TYR A 101 4.19 6.44 8.14
N LEU A 102 4.32 7.75 7.92
CA LEU A 102 3.97 8.38 6.65
C LEU A 102 5.15 8.24 5.70
N SER A 103 4.94 7.58 4.57
CA SER A 103 5.91 7.38 3.50
C SER A 103 5.62 8.33 2.35
N VAL A 104 6.61 9.09 1.91
CA VAL A 104 6.53 9.95 0.72
C VAL A 104 7.68 9.59 -0.23
N PRO A 105 7.52 8.56 -1.07
CA PRO A 105 8.49 8.24 -2.11
C PRO A 105 8.43 9.34 -3.17
N LEU A 106 9.55 10.02 -3.39
CA LEU A 106 9.63 11.13 -4.34
C LEU A 106 10.05 10.69 -5.75
N PHE A 107 10.64 9.48 -5.92
CA PHE A 107 11.08 8.94 -7.21
C PHE A 107 11.09 7.41 -7.21
N PHE A 108 10.81 6.80 -8.37
CA PHE A 108 11.01 5.39 -8.69
C PHE A 108 11.47 5.20 -10.14
#